data_AF-A0A346RVJ0-F1
#
_entry.id   AF-A0A346RVJ0-F1
#
_cell.length_a   1.000
_cell.length_b   1.000
_cell.length_c   1.000
_cell.angle_alpha   90.00
_cell.angle_beta   90.00
_cell.angle_gamma   90.00
#
_symmetry.space_group_name_H-M   'P 1'
#
loop_
_entity.id
_entity.type
_entity.pdbx_description
1 polymer ?
#
loop_
_entity_poly.entity_id
_entity_poly.type
_entity_poly.pdbx_seq_one_letter_code
_entity_poly.pdbx_strand_id
1 'polypeptide(L)' 'MVYKSSVVFLLMGTVAYVWGEKYTEQYDDINLDNILTNERLYRIYFKCILSKGKCTPEGEVLKKAIPDALK' A
#
# COMPACT_ATOMS: atom_id res chain seq x y z
N MET A 1 16.00 -21.97 35.47
CA MET A 1 16.39 -20.71 34.78
C MET A 1 16.29 -20.80 33.26
N VAL A 2 16.67 -21.94 32.65
CA VAL A 2 16.64 -22.15 31.18
C VAL A 2 15.27 -21.91 30.54
N TYR A 3 14.18 -22.42 31.14
CA TYR A 3 12.82 -22.26 30.57
C TYR A 3 12.33 -20.80 30.53
N LYS A 4 12.70 -19.98 31.54
CA LYS A 4 12.35 -18.56 31.59
C LYS A 4 13.06 -17.79 30.48
N SER A 5 14.36 -18.04 30.26
CA SER A 5 15.09 -17.44 29.15
C SER A 5 14.59 -17.93 27.79
N SER A 6 14.28 -19.22 27.62
CA SER A 6 13.71 -19.74 26.36
C SER A 6 12.34 -19.14 26.02
N VAL A 7 11.48 -18.91 27.03
CA VAL A 7 10.18 -18.23 26.84
C VAL A 7 10.38 -16.76 26.43
N VAL A 8 11.38 -16.08 27.00
CA VAL A 8 11.71 -14.70 26.62
C VAL A 8 12.21 -14.61 25.19
N PHE A 9 13.09 -15.53 24.74
CA PHE A 9 13.53 -15.56 23.35
C PHE A 9 12.40 -15.86 22.36
N LEU A 10 11.47 -16.76 22.71
CA LEU A 10 10.29 -17.04 21.90
C LEU A 10 9.33 -15.85 21.82
N LEU A 11 9.10 -15.14 22.94
CA LEU A 11 8.27 -13.94 22.98
C LEU A 11 8.91 -12.76 22.23
N MET A 12 10.24 -12.63 22.24
CA MET A 12 10.93 -11.58 21.51
C MET A 12 10.88 -11.81 19.99
N GLY A 13 10.95 -13.09 19.56
CA GLY A 13 10.82 -13.47 18.15
C GLY A 13 9.45 -13.17 17.56
N THR A 14 8.35 -13.36 18.32
CA THR A 14 7.00 -13.05 17.84
C THR A 14 6.74 -11.55 17.74
N VAL A 15 7.28 -10.74 18.67
CA VAL A 15 7.18 -9.28 18.61
C VAL A 15 7.91 -8.71 17.39
N ALA A 16 9.09 -9.24 17.06
CA ALA A 16 9.84 -8.83 15.87
C ALA A 16 9.10 -9.15 14.55
N TYR A 17 8.39 -10.28 14.48
CA TYR A 17 7.59 -10.65 13.30
C TYR A 17 6.42 -9.68 13.06
N VAL A 18 5.78 -9.20 14.12
CA VAL A 18 4.65 -8.25 14.04
C VAL A 18 5.12 -6.84 13.69
N TRP A 19 6.37 -6.49 14.01
CA TRP A 19 6.98 -5.19 13.70
C TRP A 19 7.49 -5.04 12.26
N GLY A 20 7.42 -6.09 11.45
CA GLY A 20 7.58 -5.94 10.00
C GLY A 20 6.45 -5.06 9.48
N GLU A 21 6.75 -3.78 9.24
CA GLU A 21 5.78 -2.82 8.72
C GLU A 21 5.06 -3.43 7.52
N LYS A 22 3.77 -3.73 7.69
CA LYS A 22 2.92 -4.15 6.58
C LYS A 22 2.88 -2.98 5.62
N TYR A 23 3.62 -3.09 4.52
CA TYR A 23 3.45 -2.23 3.37
C TYR A 23 2.04 -2.49 2.80
N THR A 24 1.09 -1.72 3.31
CA THR A 24 -0.04 -1.15 2.59
C THR A 24 -1.02 -2.13 1.92
N GLU A 25 -1.87 -2.79 2.72
CA GLU A 25 -3.13 -3.42 2.23
C GLU A 25 -4.09 -2.39 1.59
N GLN A 26 -3.84 -1.09 1.74
CA GLN A 26 -4.70 -0.01 1.21
C GLN A 26 -4.68 0.12 -0.32
N TYR A 27 -3.71 -0.47 -1.00
CA TYR A 27 -3.58 -0.39 -2.47
C TYR A 27 -3.88 -1.71 -3.18
N ASP A 28 -4.17 -2.78 -2.44
CA ASP A 28 -4.37 -4.13 -3.00
C ASP A 28 -5.63 -4.23 -3.88
N ASP A 29 -6.63 -3.37 -3.66
CA ASP A 29 -7.86 -3.33 -4.45
C ASP A 29 -7.66 -2.67 -5.84
N ILE A 30 -6.53 -1.98 -6.08
CA ILE A 30 -6.28 -1.26 -7.34
C ILE A 30 -5.54 -2.16 -8.33
N ASN A 31 -6.26 -2.64 -9.34
CA ASN A 31 -5.66 -3.41 -10.43
C ASN A 31 -4.91 -2.49 -11.43
N LEU A 32 -3.62 -2.27 -11.18
CA LEU A 32 -2.75 -1.44 -12.03
C LEU A 32 -2.60 -2.01 -13.44
N ASP A 33 -2.54 -3.32 -13.61
CA ASP A 33 -2.37 -3.94 -14.93
C ASP A 33 -3.54 -3.62 -15.86
N ASN A 34 -4.77 -3.69 -15.35
CA ASN A 34 -5.97 -3.32 -16.09
C ASN A 34 -5.98 -1.82 -16.41
N ILE A 35 -5.55 -0.97 -15.47
CA ILE A 35 -5.48 0.49 -15.69
C ILE A 35 -4.44 0.84 -16.77
N LEU A 36 -3.27 0.21 -16.75
CA LEU A 36 -2.17 0.49 -17.67
C LEU A 36 -2.40 -0.09 -19.07
N THR A 37 -3.08 -1.24 -19.17
CA THR A 37 -3.42 -1.87 -20.46
C THR A 37 -4.64 -1.23 -21.12
N ASN A 38 -5.52 -0.58 -20.35
CA ASN A 38 -6.72 0.06 -20.86
C ASN A 38 -6.55 1.58 -20.96
N GLU A 39 -6.32 2.09 -22.18
CA GLU A 39 -6.09 3.51 -22.42
C GLU A 39 -7.20 4.42 -21.88
N ARG A 40 -8.46 3.96 -21.90
CA ARG A 40 -9.58 4.73 -21.35
C ARG A 40 -9.47 4.88 -19.84
N LEU A 41 -9.16 3.80 -19.13
CA LEU A 41 -8.97 3.82 -17.68
C LEU A 41 -7.74 4.64 -17.32
N TYR A 42 -6.61 4.39 -17.99
CA TYR A 42 -5.38 5.17 -17.81
C TYR A 42 -5.64 6.67 -17.90
N ARG A 43 -6.34 7.14 -18.94
CA ARG A 43 -6.64 8.57 -19.13
C ARG A 43 -7.53 9.14 -18.03
N ILE A 44 -8.43 8.35 -17.46
CA ILE A 44 -9.29 8.78 -16.33
C ILE A 44 -8.44 8.95 -15.08
N TYR A 45 -7.66 7.94 -14.70
CA TYR A 45 -6.77 7.98 -13.53
C TYR A 45 -5.69 9.07 -13.68
N PHE A 46 -5.10 9.22 -14.86
CA PHE A 46 -4.10 10.25 -15.14
C PHE A 46 -4.68 11.68 -15.02
N LYS A 47 -5.88 11.93 -15.57
CA LYS A 47 -6.56 13.22 -15.41
C LYS A 47 -6.94 13.52 -13.97
N CYS A 48 -7.32 12.49 -13.22
CA CYS A 48 -7.62 12.57 -11.79
C CYS A 48 -6.39 13.03 -10.99
N ILE A 49 -5.25 12.38 -11.20
CA ILE A 49 -3.98 12.72 -10.54
C ILE A 49 -3.57 14.16 -10.86
N LEU A 50 -3.73 14.58 -12.12
CA LEU A 50 -3.47 15.96 -12.56
C LEU A 50 -4.53 16.99 -12.11
N SER A 51 -5.55 16.59 -11.36
CA SER A 51 -6.69 17.46 -10.96
C SER A 51 -7.42 18.13 -12.14
N LYS A 52 -7.41 17.49 -13.31
CA LYS A 52 -8.02 17.99 -14.57
C LYS A 52 -9.27 17.20 -14.98
N GLY A 53 -9.81 16.37 -14.09
CA GLY A 53 -10.96 15.53 -14.37
C GLY A 53 -11.55 14.89 -13.12
N LYS A 54 -12.61 14.09 -13.32
CA LYS A 54 -13.27 13.35 -12.23
C LYS A 54 -12.34 12.24 -11.73
N CYS A 55 -12.20 12.13 -10.41
CA CYS A 55 -11.55 11.00 -9.76
C CYS A 55 -12.57 9.95 -9.33
N THR A 56 -12.17 8.68 -9.42
CA THR A 56 -12.82 7.59 -8.69
C THR A 56 -12.37 7.62 -7.22
N PRO A 57 -13.12 7.01 -6.29
CA PRO A 57 -12.70 6.89 -4.90
C PRO A 57 -11.30 6.27 -4.75
N GLU A 58 -11.01 5.22 -5.54
CA GLU A 58 -9.68 4.59 -5.62
C GLU A 58 -8.61 5.54 -6.19
N GLY A 59 -8.95 6.30 -7.24
CA GLY A 59 -8.05 7.28 -7.85
C GLY A 59 -7.65 8.39 -6.89
N GLU A 60 -8.52 8.79 -5.95
CA GLU A 60 -8.20 9.76 -4.89
C GLU A 60 -7.20 9.19 -3.88
N VAL A 61 -7.33 7.91 -3.52
CA VAL A 61 -6.35 7.22 -2.66
C VAL A 61 -4.98 7.18 -3.35
N LEU A 62 -4.96 6.75 -4.61
CA LEU A 62 -3.74 6.69 -5.42
C LEU A 62 -3.09 8.07 -5.58
N LYS A 63 -3.88 9.09 -5.88
CA LYS A 63 -3.41 10.48 -6.02
C LYS A 63 -2.72 11.00 -4.76
N LYS A 64 -3.23 10.64 -3.58
CA LYS A 64 -2.62 11.03 -2.29
C LYS A 64 -1.34 10.25 -1.99
N ALA A 65 -1.23 9.02 -2.47
CA ALA A 65 -0.08 8.16 -2.27
C ALA A 65 1.11 8.52 -3.18
N ILE A 66 0.85 8.97 -4.41
CA ILE A 66 1.89 9.27 -5.41
C ILE A 66 2.99 10.23 -4.89
N PRO A 67 2.69 11.35 -4.21
CA PRO A 67 3.71 12.27 -3.71
C PRO A 67 4.69 11.64 -2.71
N ASP A 68 4.23 10.68 -1.91
CA ASP A 68 5.09 10.00 -0.93
C ASP A 68 5.95 8.91 -1.58
N ALA A 69 5.47 8.28 -2.65
CA ALA A 69 6.24 7.31 -3.44
C ALA A 69 7.32 7.95 -4.34
N LEU A 70 7.22 9.25 -4.61
CA LEU A 70 8.16 10.01 -5.46
C LEU A 70 9.23 10.78 -4.67
N LYS A 71 9.19 10.74 -3.33
CA LYS A 71 10.29 11.24 -2.47
C LYS A 71 11.50 10.33 -2.54
#